data_AF-A0A518HW74-F1
#
_entry.id   AF-A0A518HW74-F1
#
_cell.length_a   1.000
_cell.length_b   1.000
_cell.length_c   1.000
_cell.angle_alpha   90.00
_cell.angle_beta   90.00
_cell.angle_gamma   90.00
#
_symmetry.space_group_name_H-M   'P 1'
#
loop_
_entity.id
_entity.type
_entity.pdbx_description
1 polymer ?
#
loop_
_entity_poly.entity_id
_entity_poly.type
_entity_poly.pdbx_seq_one_letter_code
_entity_poly.pdbx_strand_id
1 'polypeptide(L)'
;MTLRRVTVKAGRFRKANFDAVQRAHHPLSDHPRLFNECDNGVVTDPVEAWCYFLRRADEMTAAEIRQRFSSRAFNEAAEVLEMIQRTPGQRSQYELRLKAQRDERARMQYAVDQARQEGEAGAEARGRIELLRELLGFDQTSIADLSTAQLAALEGDLKRQLRERGV
;
A
#
# COMPACT_ATOMS: atom_id res chain seq x y z
N MET A 1 24.99 -25.16 21.12
CA MET A 1 24.28 -23.94 20.68
C MET A 1 24.22 -23.95 19.17
N THR A 2 23.04 -24.22 18.61
CA THR A 2 22.83 -24.51 17.19
C THR A 2 22.05 -23.36 16.57
N LEU A 3 22.67 -22.59 15.67
CA LEU A 3 21.95 -21.56 14.92
C LEU A 3 21.50 -22.13 13.57
N ARG A 4 20.21 -22.47 13.51
CA ARG A 4 19.49 -22.83 12.29
C ARG A 4 19.41 -21.61 11.37
N ARG A 5 20.09 -21.66 10.22
CA ARG A 5 19.79 -20.78 9.08
C ARG A 5 18.44 -21.18 8.51
N VAL A 6 17.45 -20.30 8.64
CA VAL A 6 16.14 -20.43 8.00
C VAL A 6 16.30 -20.04 6.54
N THR A 7 16.35 -21.03 5.67
CA THR A 7 16.31 -20.86 4.21
C THR A 7 14.88 -20.50 3.82
N VAL A 8 14.62 -19.24 3.46
CA VAL A 8 13.36 -18.85 2.84
C VAL A 8 13.34 -19.44 1.43
N LYS A 9 12.51 -20.48 1.24
CA LYS A 9 12.17 -21.04 -0.08
C LYS A 9 11.57 -19.94 -0.95
N ALA A 10 12.37 -19.35 -1.84
CA ALA A 10 11.84 -18.64 -3.00
C ALA A 10 11.04 -19.65 -3.83
N GLY A 11 9.72 -19.45 -3.86
CA GLY A 11 8.73 -20.39 -4.39
C GLY A 11 8.95 -20.69 -5.87
N ARG A 12 9.11 -21.98 -6.18
CA ARG A 12 8.12 -22.82 -6.91
C ARG A 12 7.22 -22.13 -7.97
N PHE A 13 7.73 -21.18 -8.76
CA PHE A 13 7.01 -20.55 -9.89
C PHE A 13 7.63 -20.85 -11.26
N ARG A 14 8.63 -21.74 -11.35
CA ARG A 14 9.38 -22.01 -12.60
C ARG A 14 9.38 -23.47 -13.09
N LYS A 15 8.46 -24.34 -12.64
CA LYS A 15 8.39 -25.70 -13.22
C LYS A 15 7.19 -25.92 -14.14
N ALA A 16 6.06 -25.26 -13.89
CA ALA A 16 4.84 -25.53 -14.66
C ALA A 16 4.82 -24.88 -16.06
N ASN A 17 5.52 -23.76 -16.28
CA ASN A 17 5.53 -23.11 -17.60
C ASN A 17 6.58 -23.68 -18.58
N PHE A 18 7.57 -24.42 -18.09
CA PHE A 18 8.58 -25.03 -18.96
C PHE A 18 8.05 -26.32 -19.62
N ASP A 19 7.23 -27.09 -18.88
CA ASP A 19 6.63 -28.35 -19.36
C ASP A 19 5.53 -28.13 -20.42
N ALA A 20 4.93 -26.94 -20.51
CA ALA A 20 3.93 -26.61 -21.53
C ALA A 20 4.57 -26.33 -22.90
N VAL A 21 5.81 -25.83 -22.92
CA VAL A 21 6.56 -25.54 -24.16
C VAL A 21 7.21 -26.81 -24.72
N GLN A 22 7.51 -27.80 -23.89
CA GLN A 22 8.10 -29.08 -24.32
C GLN A 22 7.15 -30.01 -25.11
N ARG A 23 5.86 -29.68 -25.24
CA ARG A 23 4.88 -30.52 -25.98
C ARG A 23 4.75 -30.20 -27.46
N ALA A 24 5.41 -29.15 -27.95
CA ALA A 24 5.51 -28.88 -29.38
C ALA A 24 6.78 -29.57 -29.93
N HIS A 25 6.61 -30.81 -30.38
CA HIS A 25 7.64 -31.60 -31.07
C HIS A 25 8.21 -30.81 -32.27
N HIS A 26 9.44 -30.34 -32.16
CA HIS A 26 10.34 -30.17 -33.30
C HIS A 26 11.70 -30.78 -32.90
N PRO A 27 12.32 -31.63 -33.74
CA PRO A 27 13.50 -32.40 -33.35
C PRO A 27 14.72 -31.47 -33.39
N LEU A 28 15.01 -30.82 -32.27
CA LEU A 28 16.26 -30.08 -32.04
C LEU A 28 17.14 -30.82 -31.02
N SER A 29 17.09 -32.15 -31.05
CA SER A 29 17.99 -33.02 -30.30
C SER A 29 18.96 -33.60 -31.31
N ASP A 30 20.17 -33.02 -31.41
CA ASP A 30 21.45 -33.72 -31.69
C ASP A 30 22.56 -32.80 -32.23
N HIS A 31 22.79 -31.63 -31.61
CA HIS A 31 24.05 -30.92 -31.84
C HIS A 31 24.73 -30.46 -30.54
N PRO A 32 25.76 -31.19 -30.05
CA PRO A 32 26.57 -30.77 -28.91
C PRO A 32 27.60 -29.67 -29.28
N ARG A 33 27.28 -28.79 -30.24
CA ARG A 33 28.23 -27.81 -30.81
C ARG A 33 27.73 -26.37 -30.94
N LEU A 34 26.59 -26.01 -30.34
CA LEU A 34 26.04 -24.64 -30.50
C LEU A 34 26.27 -23.72 -29.30
N PHE A 35 27.32 -23.94 -28.49
CA PHE A 35 27.38 -23.27 -27.19
C PHE A 35 28.75 -22.79 -26.72
N ASN A 36 29.65 -22.36 -27.62
CA ASN A 36 30.95 -21.81 -27.19
C ASN A 36 31.43 -20.53 -27.90
N GLU A 37 30.73 -19.97 -28.89
CA GLU A 37 31.33 -18.91 -29.74
C GLU A 37 30.72 -17.51 -29.60
N CYS A 38 29.67 -17.33 -28.80
CA CYS A 38 29.00 -16.02 -28.69
C CYS A 38 29.52 -15.13 -27.55
N ASP A 39 30.59 -15.52 -26.84
CA ASP A 39 31.14 -14.68 -25.76
C ASP A 39 31.70 -13.34 -26.28
N ASN A 40 32.10 -13.27 -27.55
CA ASN A 40 32.70 -12.05 -28.17
C ASN A 40 32.08 -11.62 -29.53
N GLY A 41 30.98 -12.22 -29.99
CA GLY A 41 30.37 -11.96 -31.31
C GLY A 41 28.93 -11.43 -31.26
N VAL A 42 28.49 -10.76 -32.33
CA VAL A 42 27.09 -10.34 -32.53
C VAL A 42 26.24 -11.58 -32.82
N VAL A 43 25.29 -11.90 -31.94
CA VAL A 43 24.40 -13.05 -32.14
C VAL A 43 23.47 -12.75 -33.31
N THR A 44 23.66 -13.46 -34.43
CA THR A 44 23.00 -13.15 -35.70
C THR A 44 21.73 -13.99 -35.91
N ASP A 45 21.62 -15.15 -35.26
CA ASP A 45 20.40 -15.97 -35.26
C ASP A 45 19.39 -15.47 -34.20
N PRO A 46 18.13 -15.15 -34.60
CA PRO A 46 17.12 -14.69 -33.66
C PRO A 46 16.81 -15.67 -32.52
N VAL A 47 16.84 -16.99 -32.78
CA VAL A 47 16.53 -18.00 -31.75
C VAL A 47 17.68 -18.11 -30.75
N GLU A 48 18.92 -18.16 -31.24
CA GLU A 48 20.11 -18.12 -30.38
C GLU A 48 20.17 -16.83 -29.54
N ALA A 49 19.80 -15.68 -30.12
CA ALA A 49 19.78 -14.40 -29.41
C ALA A 49 18.78 -14.42 -28.24
N TRP A 50 17.58 -14.96 -28.45
CA TRP A 50 16.60 -15.13 -27.37
C TRP A 50 17.04 -16.16 -26.33
N CYS A 51 17.61 -17.29 -26.76
CA CYS A 51 18.14 -18.31 -25.84
C CYS A 51 19.28 -17.75 -24.97
N TYR A 52 20.18 -16.95 -25.55
CA TYR A 52 21.26 -16.30 -24.82
C TYR A 52 20.71 -15.23 -23.87
N PHE A 53 19.83 -14.35 -24.36
CA PHE A 53 19.18 -13.32 -23.56
C PHE A 53 18.47 -13.94 -22.35
N LEU A 54 17.62 -14.95 -22.54
CA LEU A 54 16.89 -15.59 -21.43
C LEU A 54 17.80 -16.34 -20.45
N ARG A 55 18.99 -16.76 -20.88
CA ARG A 55 19.96 -17.46 -20.03
C ARG A 55 20.85 -16.51 -19.21
N ARG A 56 21.14 -15.32 -19.72
CA ARG A 56 22.12 -14.37 -19.13
C ARG A 56 21.56 -12.98 -18.80
N ALA A 57 20.27 -12.72 -19.00
CA ALA A 57 19.68 -11.40 -18.75
C ALA A 57 19.80 -10.93 -17.30
N ASP A 58 19.95 -11.81 -16.32
CA ASP A 58 20.19 -11.46 -14.92
C ASP A 58 21.63 -11.04 -14.62
N GLU A 59 22.58 -11.37 -15.51
CA GLU A 59 24.00 -10.99 -15.43
C GLU A 59 24.32 -9.74 -16.25
N MET A 60 23.36 -9.21 -17.02
CA MET A 60 23.54 -8.09 -17.96
C MET A 60 22.68 -6.88 -17.58
N THR A 61 23.27 -5.69 -17.71
CA THR A 61 22.54 -4.42 -17.58
C THR A 61 21.73 -4.10 -18.84
N ALA A 62 20.71 -3.26 -18.70
CA ALA A 62 19.87 -2.84 -19.84
C ALA A 62 20.69 -2.16 -20.95
N ALA A 63 21.79 -1.47 -20.60
CA ALA A 63 22.71 -0.87 -21.56
C ALA A 63 23.52 -1.93 -22.33
N GLU A 64 24.01 -2.97 -21.66
CA GLU A 64 24.76 -4.07 -22.29
C GLU A 64 23.86 -4.91 -23.21
N ILE A 65 22.59 -5.09 -22.86
CA ILE A 65 21.61 -5.77 -23.73
C ILE A 65 21.38 -4.95 -25.00
N ARG A 66 21.19 -3.62 -24.90
CA ARG A 66 21.00 -2.73 -26.06
C ARG A 66 22.23 -2.67 -26.97
N GLN A 67 23.43 -2.79 -26.40
CA GLN A 67 24.67 -2.79 -27.17
C GLN A 67 24.89 -4.13 -27.90
N ARG A 68 24.50 -5.24 -27.27
CA ARG A 68 24.75 -6.60 -27.76
C ARG A 68 23.67 -7.10 -28.72
N PHE A 69 22.44 -6.62 -28.58
CA PHE A 69 21.30 -6.98 -29.43
C PHE A 69 20.76 -5.73 -30.13
N SER A 70 20.93 -5.67 -31.45
CA SER A 70 20.53 -4.52 -32.29
C SER A 70 19.03 -4.51 -32.65
N SER A 71 18.25 -5.47 -32.18
CA SER A 71 16.81 -5.56 -32.47
C SER A 71 15.97 -4.86 -31.40
N ARG A 72 14.95 -4.12 -31.87
CA ARG A 72 13.99 -3.39 -31.04
C ARG A 72 13.32 -4.25 -29.97
N ALA A 73 13.06 -5.52 -30.26
CA ALA A 73 12.41 -6.43 -29.32
C ALA A 73 13.24 -6.70 -28.05
N PHE A 74 14.58 -6.69 -28.17
CA PHE A 74 15.47 -6.86 -27.02
C PHE A 74 15.58 -5.58 -26.19
N ASN A 75 15.44 -4.42 -26.82
CA ASN A 75 15.40 -3.14 -26.10
C ASN A 75 14.14 -3.04 -25.23
N GLU A 76 12.98 -3.42 -25.77
CA GLU A 76 11.72 -3.49 -25.02
C GLU A 76 11.80 -4.51 -23.88
N ALA A 77 12.40 -5.68 -24.13
CA ALA A 77 12.62 -6.69 -23.09
C ALA A 77 13.58 -6.22 -21.99
N ALA A 78 14.63 -5.45 -22.33
CA ALA A 78 15.57 -4.86 -21.36
C ALA A 78 14.90 -3.84 -20.45
N GLU A 79 13.99 -3.01 -20.97
CA GLU A 79 13.23 -2.04 -20.18
C GLU A 79 12.25 -2.71 -19.21
N VAL A 80 11.55 -3.75 -19.67
CA VAL A 80 10.67 -4.55 -18.80
C VAL A 80 11.47 -5.24 -17.71
N LEU A 81 12.64 -5.79 -18.05
CA LEU A 81 13.56 -6.41 -17.11
C LEU A 81 14.04 -5.39 -16.06
N GLU A 82 14.46 -4.20 -16.47
CA GLU A 82 14.88 -3.11 -15.56
C GLU A 82 13.74 -2.68 -14.62
N MET A 83 12.51 -2.60 -15.13
CA MET A 83 11.32 -2.29 -14.33
C MET A 83 11.03 -3.39 -13.29
N ILE A 84 11.18 -4.67 -13.66
CA ILE A 84 10.97 -5.82 -12.77
C ILE A 84 12.12 -5.99 -11.76
N GLN A 85 13.35 -5.63 -12.15
CA GLN A 85 14.55 -5.70 -11.31
C GLN A 85 14.59 -4.62 -10.21
N ARG A 86 13.74 -3.58 -10.26
CA ARG A 86 13.54 -2.68 -9.12
C ARG A 86 13.15 -3.52 -7.88
N THR A 87 14.03 -3.48 -6.88
CA THR A 87 14.14 -4.52 -5.84
C THR A 87 12.86 -4.62 -4.99
N PRO A 88 12.41 -5.82 -4.59
CA PRO A 88 11.27 -5.99 -3.68
C PRO A 88 11.36 -5.14 -2.39
N GLY A 89 12.59 -4.89 -1.90
CA GLY A 89 12.85 -3.98 -0.79
C GLY A 89 12.49 -2.52 -1.07
N GLN A 90 12.74 -2.01 -2.28
CA GLN A 90 12.37 -0.64 -2.67
C GLN A 90 10.85 -0.48 -2.78
N ARG A 91 10.16 -1.50 -3.30
CA ARG A 91 8.70 -1.54 -3.33
C ARG A 91 8.11 -1.56 -1.92
N SER A 92 8.64 -2.38 -1.02
CA SER A 92 8.23 -2.42 0.38
C SER A 92 8.45 -1.08 1.10
N GLN A 93 9.60 -0.43 0.89
CA GLN A 93 9.88 0.91 1.43
C GLN A 93 8.89 1.96 0.91
N TYR A 94 8.53 1.89 -0.37
CA TYR A 94 7.53 2.78 -0.96
C TYR A 94 6.14 2.54 -0.35
N GLU A 95 5.71 1.29 -0.24
CA GLU A 95 4.41 0.91 0.35
C GLU A 95 4.32 1.32 1.83
N LEU A 96 5.40 1.17 2.60
CA LEU A 96 5.48 1.64 3.99
C LEU A 96 5.34 3.16 4.11
N ARG A 97 6.03 3.93 3.25
CA ARG A 97 5.89 5.40 3.23
C ARG A 97 4.46 5.82 2.87
N LEU A 98 3.86 5.17 1.88
CA LEU A 98 2.49 5.45 1.46
C LEU A 98 1.48 5.11 2.56
N LYS A 99 1.69 4.01 3.28
CA LYS A 99 0.88 3.66 4.45
C LYS A 99 1.01 4.72 5.55
N ALA A 100 2.22 5.13 5.91
CA ALA A 100 2.45 6.16 6.92
C ALA A 100 1.75 7.48 6.57
N GLN A 101 1.78 7.90 5.30
CA GLN A 101 1.07 9.10 4.84
C GLN A 101 -0.46 8.99 4.99
N ARG A 102 -1.02 7.80 4.71
CA ARG A 102 -2.45 7.54 4.86
C ARG A 102 -2.88 7.49 6.31
N ASP A 103 -2.07 6.85 7.17
CA ASP A 103 -2.35 6.75 8.60
C ASP A 103 -2.34 8.15 9.24
N GLU A 104 -1.39 9.02 8.86
CA GLU A 104 -1.36 10.40 9.33
C GLU A 104 -2.58 11.21 8.86
N ARG A 105 -2.97 11.07 7.59
CA ARG A 105 -4.18 11.71 7.06
C ARG A 105 -5.44 11.23 7.79
N ALA A 106 -5.55 9.93 8.03
CA ALA A 106 -6.70 9.34 8.73
C ALA A 106 -6.76 9.84 10.18
N ARG A 107 -5.62 9.95 10.86
CA ARG A 107 -5.54 10.49 12.23
C ARG A 107 -6.01 11.94 12.30
N MET A 108 -5.56 12.80 11.37
CA MET A 108 -6.00 14.19 11.32
C MET A 108 -7.50 14.29 11.04
N GLN A 109 -8.02 13.50 10.10
CA GLN A 109 -9.45 13.49 9.78
C GLN A 109 -10.28 13.04 10.99
N TYR A 110 -9.86 11.97 11.67
CA TYR A 110 -10.53 11.48 12.86
C TYR A 110 -10.60 12.56 13.96
N ALA A 111 -9.51 13.31 14.19
CA ALA A 111 -9.51 14.39 15.16
C ALA A 111 -10.49 15.52 14.80
N VAL A 112 -10.58 15.89 13.52
CA VAL A 112 -11.55 16.89 13.03
C VAL A 112 -12.98 16.38 13.20
N ASP A 113 -13.24 15.14 12.83
CA ASP A 113 -14.57 14.54 12.93
C ASP A 113 -15.03 14.44 14.39
N GLN A 114 -14.13 14.04 15.31
CA GLN A 114 -14.41 14.02 16.75
C GLN A 114 -14.69 15.42 17.29
N ALA A 115 -13.84 16.41 16.99
CA ALA A 115 -14.05 17.78 17.44
C ALA A 115 -15.38 18.36 16.93
N ARG A 116 -15.76 18.02 15.68
CA ARG A 116 -17.05 18.41 15.11
C ARG A 116 -18.22 17.75 15.85
N GLN A 117 -18.16 16.44 16.08
CA GLN A 117 -19.21 15.72 16.82
C GLN A 117 -19.39 16.25 18.24
N GLU A 118 -18.28 16.49 18.95
CA GLU A 118 -18.31 17.08 20.29
C GLU A 118 -18.88 18.51 20.28
N GLY A 119 -18.54 19.31 19.27
CA GLY A 119 -19.08 20.65 19.08
C GLY A 119 -20.59 20.67 18.81
N GLU A 120 -21.06 19.79 17.92
CA GLU A 120 -22.48 19.63 17.61
C GLU A 120 -23.28 19.18 18.85
N ALA A 121 -22.80 18.14 19.56
CA ALA A 121 -23.43 17.67 20.80
C ALA A 121 -23.44 18.75 21.90
N GLY A 122 -22.36 19.52 22.02
CA GLY A 122 -22.26 20.64 22.95
C GLY A 122 -23.25 21.76 22.64
N ALA A 123 -23.41 22.11 21.35
CA ALA A 123 -24.38 23.11 20.91
C ALA A 123 -25.82 22.69 21.19
N GLU A 124 -26.17 21.43 20.92
CA GLU A 124 -27.51 20.89 21.22
C GLU A 124 -27.81 20.87 22.71
N ALA A 125 -26.84 20.49 23.55
CA ALA A 125 -27.00 20.50 25.00
C ALA A 125 -27.20 21.94 25.53
N ARG A 126 -26.44 22.91 25.02
CA ARG A 126 -26.59 24.34 25.39
C ARG A 126 -27.98 24.85 25.04
N GLY A 127 -28.47 24.60 23.82
CA GLY A 127 -29.83 25.00 23.43
C GLY A 127 -30.92 24.39 24.32
N ARG A 128 -30.77 23.11 24.72
CA ARG A 128 -31.70 22.48 25.67
C ARG A 128 -31.65 23.11 27.07
N ILE A 129 -30.45 23.43 27.57
CA ILE A 129 -30.28 24.08 28.87
C ILE A 129 -30.89 25.49 28.87
N GLU A 130 -30.67 26.26 27.81
CA GLU A 130 -31.24 27.60 27.65
C GLU A 130 -32.78 27.56 27.72
N LEU A 131 -33.41 26.65 26.98
CA LEU A 131 -34.87 26.45 27.03
C LEU A 131 -35.35 26.03 28.42
N LEU A 132 -34.65 25.11 29.10
CA LEU A 132 -35.03 24.68 30.45
C LEU A 132 -34.92 25.82 31.46
N ARG A 133 -33.89 26.67 31.34
CA ARG A 133 -33.73 27.84 32.21
C ARG A 133 -34.81 28.88 31.98
N GLU A 134 -35.19 29.12 30.72
CA GLU A 134 -36.29 30.02 30.37
C GLU A 134 -37.60 29.54 31.00
N LEU A 135 -37.92 28.23 30.89
CA LEU A 135 -39.11 27.64 31.52
C LEU A 135 -39.11 27.73 33.05
N LEU A 136 -37.93 27.61 33.68
CA LEU A 136 -37.78 27.71 35.13
C LEU A 136 -37.74 29.16 35.64
N GLY A 137 -37.53 30.14 34.75
CA GLY A 137 -37.39 31.54 35.11
C GLY A 137 -36.04 31.88 35.73
N PHE A 138 -34.99 31.10 35.42
CA PHE A 138 -33.63 31.37 35.88
C PHE A 138 -32.90 32.35 34.96
N ASP A 139 -32.09 33.23 35.55
CA ASP A 139 -31.20 34.12 34.80
C ASP A 139 -30.10 33.34 34.07
N GLN A 140 -29.70 33.84 32.90
CA GLN A 140 -28.72 33.21 32.02
C GLN A 140 -27.29 33.36 32.60
N THR A 141 -26.86 32.45 33.47
CA THR A 141 -25.44 32.32 33.79
C THR A 141 -24.69 31.74 32.59
N SER A 142 -23.52 32.28 32.24
CA SER A 142 -22.74 31.77 31.10
C SER A 142 -22.40 30.28 31.26
N ILE A 143 -22.67 29.50 30.21
CA ILE A 143 -22.34 28.07 30.10
C ILE A 143 -21.31 27.80 29.00
N ALA A 144 -20.68 28.85 28.46
CA ALA A 144 -19.79 28.79 27.31
C ALA A 144 -18.53 27.94 27.56
N ASP A 145 -18.05 27.91 28.80
CA ASP A 145 -16.81 27.23 29.19
C ASP A 145 -17.04 25.83 29.78
N LEU A 146 -18.29 25.36 29.84
CA LEU A 146 -18.62 24.04 30.35
C LEU A 146 -18.30 22.96 29.30
N SER A 147 -17.66 21.89 29.76
CA SER A 147 -17.48 20.66 28.98
C SER A 147 -18.81 19.97 28.69
N THR A 148 -18.84 19.10 27.67
CA THR A 148 -20.01 18.30 27.29
C THR A 148 -20.57 17.49 28.45
N ALA A 149 -19.71 16.92 29.30
CA ALA A 149 -20.14 16.17 30.48
C ALA A 149 -20.80 17.07 31.54
N GLN A 150 -20.25 18.27 31.78
CA GLN A 150 -20.83 19.23 32.72
C GLN A 150 -22.16 19.79 32.23
N LEU A 151 -22.29 20.03 30.91
CA LEU A 151 -23.56 20.42 30.28
C LEU A 151 -24.62 19.33 30.47
N ALA A 152 -24.28 18.05 30.23
CA ALA A 152 -25.21 16.94 30.43
C ALA A 152 -25.68 16.80 31.89
N ALA A 153 -24.78 16.98 32.86
CA ALA A 153 -25.13 16.97 34.28
C ALA A 153 -26.10 18.12 34.63
N LEU A 154 -25.79 19.34 34.16
CA LEU A 154 -26.62 20.52 34.37
C LEU A 154 -28.02 20.36 33.74
N GLU A 155 -28.11 19.84 32.52
CA GLU A 155 -29.38 19.53 31.87
C GLU A 155 -30.22 18.55 32.71
N GLY A 156 -29.58 17.52 33.28
CA GLY A 156 -30.22 16.54 34.15
C GLY A 156 -30.81 17.15 35.42
N ASP A 157 -30.07 18.07 36.06
CA ASP A 157 -30.51 18.75 37.27
C ASP A 157 -31.65 19.74 37.00
N LEU A 158 -31.58 20.50 35.91
CA LEU A 158 -32.67 21.39 35.48
C LEU A 158 -33.96 20.61 35.17
N LYS A 159 -33.86 19.46 34.48
CA LYS A 159 -35.01 18.58 34.26
C LYS A 159 -35.61 18.06 35.56
N ARG A 160 -34.79 17.79 36.57
CA ARG A 160 -35.25 17.34 37.89
C ARG A 160 -36.03 18.44 38.59
N GLN A 161 -35.49 19.66 38.63
CA GLN A 161 -36.16 20.83 39.22
C GLN A 161 -37.49 21.14 38.53
N LEU A 162 -37.55 21.03 37.20
CA LEU A 162 -38.79 21.23 36.46
C LEU A 162 -39.88 20.22 36.84
N ARG A 163 -39.50 18.95 37.06
CA ARG A 163 -40.44 17.92 37.54
C ARG A 163 -40.92 18.19 38.96
N GLU A 164 -40.04 18.64 39.84
CA GLU A 164 -40.39 18.96 41.24
C GLU A 164 -41.32 20.18 41.35
N ARG A 165 -41.25 21.12 40.40
CA ARG A 165 -42.14 22.29 40.34
C ARG A 165 -43.52 21.98 39.74
N GLY A 166 -43.62 20.94 38.91
CA GLY A 166 -44.85 20.54 38.23
C GLY A 166 -45.75 19.58 39.04
N VAL A 167 -45.36 19.24 40.27
CA VAL A 167 -46.14 18.48 41.27
C VAL A 167 -46.64 19.44 42.34
#